data_AF-A0A8J4M1V0-F1
#
_entry.id   AF-A0A8J4M1V0-F1
#
_cell.length_a   1.000
_cell.length_b   1.000
_cell.length_c   1.000
_cell.angle_alpha   90.00
_cell.angle_beta   90.00
_cell.angle_gamma   90.00
#
_symmetry.space_group_name_H-M   'P 1'
#
loop_
_entity.id
_entity.type
_entity.pdbx_description
1 polymer ?
#
loop_
_entity_poly.entity_id
_entity_poly.type
_entity_poly.pdbx_seq_one_letter_code
_entity_poly.pdbx_strand_id
1 'polypeptide(L)' 'MDKFQTALNQSVNALVYLSCEFERLETEHSDMLSEGYPFSQDLREVVHRLMKWQDQINERR' A
#
# COMPACT_ATOMS: atom_id res chain seq x y z
N MET A 1 -0.73 20.43 8.44
CA MET A 1 -1.39 19.33 7.72
C MET A 1 -0.83 19.12 6.33
N ASP A 2 -0.55 20.17 5.56
CA ASP A 2 -0.09 20.05 4.16
C ASP A 2 1.12 19.13 3.97
N LYS A 3 2.19 19.30 4.77
CA LYS A 3 3.39 18.43 4.70
C LYS A 3 3.07 16.95 4.93
N PHE A 4 2.16 16.67 5.85
CA PHE A 4 1.73 15.30 6.14
C PHE A 4 0.91 14.71 4.99
N GLN A 5 -0.03 15.47 4.42
CA GLN A 5 -0.79 15.04 3.25
C GLN A 5 0.11 14.80 2.04
N THR A 6 1.10 15.67 1.81
CA THR A 6 2.10 15.46 0.75
C THR A 6 2.87 14.16 0.96
N ALA A 7 3.36 13.91 2.18
CA ALA A 7 4.06 12.67 2.50
C ALA A 7 3.14 11.45 2.33
N LEU A 8 1.90 11.54 2.80
CA LEU A 8 0.90 10.47 2.65
C LEU A 8 0.63 10.15 1.18
N ASN A 9 0.44 11.17 0.33
CA ASN A 9 0.23 10.99 -1.10
C ASN A 9 1.43 10.29 -1.76
N GLN A 10 2.64 10.69 -1.41
CA GLN A 10 3.86 10.06 -1.94
C GLN A 10 3.98 8.60 -1.49
N SER A 11 3.71 8.31 -0.21
CA SER A 11 3.73 6.95 0.33
C SER A 11 2.67 6.05 -0.29
N VAL A 12 1.44 6.55 -0.48
CA VAL A 12 0.37 5.80 -1.15
C VAL A 12 0.79 5.44 -2.58
N ASN A 13 1.30 6.40 -3.36
CA ASN A 13 1.73 6.15 -4.73
C ASN A 13 2.86 5.11 -4.82
N ALA A 14 3.85 5.20 -3.92
CA ALA A 14 4.94 4.22 -3.86
C ALA A 14 4.43 2.81 -3.51
N LEU A 15 3.49 2.71 -2.57
CA LEU A 15 2.91 1.44 -2.16
C LEU A 15 1.97 0.85 -3.21
N VAL A 16 1.22 1.67 -3.96
CA VAL A 16 0.45 1.22 -5.13
C VAL A 16 1.39 0.57 -6.15
N TYR A 17 2.49 1.23 -6.50
CA TYR A 17 3.47 0.65 -7.42
C TYR A 17 4.04 -0.68 -6.90
N LEU A 18 4.42 -0.72 -5.61
CA LEU A 18 4.90 -1.95 -4.98
C LEU A 18 3.87 -3.07 -5.02
N SER A 19 2.58 -2.78 -4.81
CA SER A 19 1.52 -3.79 -4.88
C SER A 19 1.34 -4.39 -6.27
N CYS A 20 1.56 -3.62 -7.33
CA CYS A 20 1.55 -4.14 -8.70
C CYS A 20 2.71 -5.10 -8.96
N GLU A 21 3.92 -4.75 -8.51
CA GLU A 21 5.08 -5.65 -8.62
C GLU A 21 4.92 -6.90 -7.75
N PHE A 22 4.34 -6.74 -6.55
CA PHE A 22 4.01 -7.87 -5.68
C PHE A 22 3.07 -8.84 -6.37
N GLU A 23 1.95 -8.36 -6.92
CA GLU A 23 0.99 -9.20 -7.66
C GLU A 23 1.63 -9.89 -8.87
N ARG A 24 2.48 -9.18 -9.61
CA ARG A 24 3.21 -9.75 -10.75
C ARG A 24 4.14 -10.89 -10.33
N LEU A 25 4.81 -10.77 -9.19
CA LEU A 25 5.78 -11.74 -8.69
C LEU A 25 5.15 -12.87 -7.86
N GLU A 26 3.96 -12.65 -7.29
CA GLU A 26 3.28 -13.60 -6.40
C GLU A 26 3.10 -14.99 -7.04
N THR A 27 2.85 -15.04 -8.34
CA THR A 27 2.65 -16.30 -9.08
C THR A 27 3.90 -17.17 -9.11
N GLU A 28 5.09 -16.57 -9.17
CA GLU A 28 6.37 -17.27 -9.34
C GLU A 28 7.20 -17.35 -8.04
N HIS A 29 6.94 -16.45 -7.08
CA HIS A 29 7.77 -16.25 -5.90
C HIS A 29 6.98 -16.20 -4.59
N SER A 30 5.79 -16.83 -4.54
CA SER A 30 4.90 -16.80 -3.37
C SER A 30 5.59 -17.17 -2.05
N ASP A 31 6.42 -18.23 -2.03
CA ASP A 31 7.13 -18.67 -0.83
C ASP A 31 8.08 -17.57 -0.30
N MET A 32 8.85 -16.95 -1.20
CA MET A 32 9.79 -15.87 -0.84
C MET A 32 9.05 -14.61 -0.38
N LEU A 33 7.92 -14.28 -1.00
CA LEU A 33 7.14 -13.08 -0.65
C LEU A 33 6.33 -13.26 0.64
N SER A 34 5.97 -14.49 0.99
CA SER A 34 5.21 -14.80 2.22
C SER A 34 6.10 -15.07 3.43
N GLU A 35 7.35 -15.48 3.24
CA GLU A 35 8.30 -15.69 4.33
C GLU A 35 8.61 -14.38 5.08
N GLY A 36 8.23 -14.32 6.35
CA GLY A 36 8.45 -13.14 7.19
C GLY A 36 7.64 -11.91 6.78
N TYR A 37 6.63 -12.09 5.92
CA TYR A 37 5.75 -11.01 5.48
C TYR A 37 5.05 -10.36 6.69
N PRO A 38 5.17 -9.03 6.87
CA PRO A 38 4.82 -8.39 8.14
C PRO A 38 3.33 -8.13 8.31
N PHE A 39 2.53 -8.26 7.26
CA PHE A 39 1.10 -7.98 7.30
C PHE A 39 0.30 -9.28 7.37
N SER A 40 -0.79 -9.26 8.12
CA SER A 40 -1.77 -10.35 8.14
C SER A 40 -2.66 -10.37 6.90
N GLN A 41 -2.57 -9.35 6.04
CA GLN A 41 -3.40 -9.16 4.85
C GLN A 41 -2.53 -9.05 3.61
N ASP A 42 -3.09 -9.45 2.47
CA ASP A 42 -2.50 -9.24 1.15
C ASP A 42 -2.08 -7.77 0.96
N LEU A 43 -0.95 -7.53 0.29
CA LEU A 43 -0.41 -6.18 0.13
C LEU A 43 -1.38 -5.25 -0.60
N ARG A 44 -2.14 -5.76 -1.58
CA ARG A 44 -3.17 -4.99 -2.28
C ARG A 44 -4.29 -4.56 -1.32
N GLU A 45 -4.64 -5.38 -0.34
CA GLU A 45 -5.61 -5.01 0.70
C GLU A 45 -5.06 -3.91 1.62
N VAL A 46 -3.80 -4.02 2.02
CA VAL A 46 -3.12 -2.98 2.83
C VAL A 46 -3.12 -1.65 2.07
N VAL A 47 -2.77 -1.66 0.79
CA VAL A 47 -2.78 -0.48 -0.08
C VAL A 47 -4.18 0.11 -0.23
N HIS A 48 -5.18 -0.72 -0.49
CA HIS A 48 -6.57 -0.25 -0.62
C HIS A 48 -7.08 0.42 0.65
N ARG A 49 -6.76 -0.15 1.82
CA ARG A 49 -7.09 0.45 3.12
C ARG A 49 -6.37 1.78 3.33
N LEU A 50 -5.11 1.88 2.91
CA LEU A 50 -4.32 3.10 3.00
C LEU A 50 -4.88 4.22 2.09
N MET A 51 -5.30 3.88 0.86
CA MET A 51 -5.96 4.82 -0.06
C MET A 51 -7.27 5.35 0.54
N LYS A 52 -8.12 4.48 1.09
CA LYS A 52 -9.35 4.90 1.78
C LYS A 52 -9.09 5.84 2.95
N TRP A 53 -8.02 5.58 3.71
CA TRP A 53 -7.64 6.46 4.82
C TRP A 53 -7.15 7.82 4.32
N GLN A 54 -6.38 7.85 3.24
CA GLN A 54 -5.98 9.08 2.57
C GLN A 54 -7.19 9.89 2.09
N ASP A 55 -8.18 9.25 1.47
CA ASP A 55 -9.42 9.90 1.03
C ASP A 55 -10.16 10.54 2.22
N GLN A 56 -10.32 9.80 3.32
CA GLN A 56 -10.94 10.31 4.55
C GLN A 56 -10.19 11.52 5.14
N ILE A 57 -8.87 11.57 5.01
CA ILE A 57 -8.06 12.71 5.46
C ILE A 57 -8.26 13.92 4.55
N ASN A 58 -8.39 13.70 3.25
CA ASN A 58 -8.57 14.76 2.26
C ASN A 58 -10.00 15.34 2.28
N GLU A 59 -11.02 14.51 2.54
CA GLU A 59 -12.43 14.93 2.67
C GLU A 59 -12.72 15.75 3.94
N ARG A 60 -11.87 15.66 4.97
CA ARG A 60 -12.00 16.42 6.22
C ARG A 60 -11.31 17.79 6.19
N ARG A 61 -10.94 18.27 5.00
CA ARG A 61 -10.21 19.53 4.79
C ARG A 61 -11.14 20.72 4.56
#